data_AF-A0A6L9EN90-F1
#
_entry.id   AF-A0A6L9EN90-F1
#
_cell.length_a   1.000
_cell.length_b   1.000
_cell.length_c   1.000
_cell.angle_alpha   90.00
_cell.angle_beta   90.00
_cell.angle_gamma   90.00
#
_symmetry.space_group_name_H-M   'P 1'
#
loop_
_entity.id
_entity.type
_entity.pdbx_description
1 polymer ?
#
loop_
_entity_poly.entity_id
_entity_poly.type
_entity_poly.pdbx_seq_one_letter_code
_entity_poly.pdbx_strand_id
1 'polypeptide(L)'
;MEVFLRMSNIIKAKVNNTLDEIENPVELLDQKLRDMEEQFNKAKLSSAQILGNVYELEKKLDLAKKESEDYDKKVKLALSKGYEDLAKRALAKKIETDKKITSLQASYDNSKAQADTLKTNLRDLEEEITKTRNYRDEAAARYENAEATQKVNEVLTDVKTKSNSIQIDSIERKIQRKESLAKGLGELRDLDDFDSEFEKLDQVDLDAELSKYKNS
;
A
#
# COMPACT_ATOMS: atom_id res chain seq x y z
N MET A 1 19.51 15.26 -0.93
CA MET A 1 18.74 15.09 0.33
C MET A 1 17.78 16.24 0.65
N GLU A 2 17.62 17.30 -0.17
CA GLU A 2 16.68 18.40 0.12
C GLU A 2 15.26 18.23 -0.46
N VAL A 3 15.06 17.38 -1.46
CA VAL A 3 13.75 17.24 -2.13
C VAL A 3 12.74 16.48 -1.26
N PHE A 4 13.20 15.47 -0.50
CA PHE A 4 12.34 14.67 0.39
C PHE A 4 11.87 15.44 1.64
N LEU A 5 12.68 16.37 2.16
CA LEU A 5 12.28 17.22 3.28
C LEU A 5 11.19 18.24 2.90
N ARG A 6 11.13 18.65 1.62
CA ARG A 6 10.05 19.51 1.12
C ARG A 6 8.72 18.76 0.95
N MET A 7 8.75 17.46 0.66
CA MET A 7 7.54 16.63 0.56
C MET A 7 6.84 16.40 1.92
N SER A 8 7.61 16.22 3.00
CA SER A 8 7.05 16.07 4.36
C SER A 8 6.36 17.35 4.87
N ASN A 9 6.89 18.53 4.49
CA ASN A 9 6.38 19.81 4.97
C ASN A 9 5.09 20.29 4.29
N ILE A 10 4.73 19.76 3.11
CA ILE A 10 3.45 20.08 2.47
C ILE A 10 2.27 19.47 3.25
N ILE A 11 2.49 18.36 3.95
CA ILE A 11 1.45 17.70 4.76
C ILE A 11 1.13 18.49 6.04
N LYS A 12 2.09 19.24 6.59
CA LYS A 12 1.88 20.01 7.84
C LYS A 12 1.34 21.43 7.64
N ALA A 13 1.49 22.03 6.46
CA ALA A 13 1.19 23.45 6.26
C ALA A 13 -0.26 23.76 5.85
N LYS A 14 -1.14 22.76 5.71
CA LYS A 14 -2.55 22.97 5.30
C LYS A 14 -3.60 22.46 6.29
N VAL A 15 -3.22 22.13 7.52
CA VAL A 15 -4.13 21.68 8.59
C VAL A 15 -4.47 22.83 9.54
N ASN A 16 -4.86 23.99 9.01
CA ASN A 16 -5.32 25.06 9.90
C ASN A 16 -6.46 25.94 9.35
N ASN A 17 -7.21 25.50 8.32
CA ASN A 17 -8.45 26.21 7.94
C ASN A 17 -9.44 25.47 7.02
N THR A 18 -9.43 24.13 6.96
CA THR A 18 -10.41 23.35 6.15
C THR A 18 -10.83 22.08 6.87
N LEU A 19 -11.19 22.19 8.15
CA LEU A 19 -11.74 21.07 8.90
C LEU A 19 -13.25 20.89 8.67
N ASP A 20 -13.92 21.91 8.12
CA ASP A 20 -15.37 21.93 7.93
C ASP A 20 -15.82 21.63 6.48
N GLU A 21 -14.90 21.37 5.55
CA GLU A 21 -15.20 21.31 4.10
C GLU A 21 -14.69 20.02 3.41
N ILE A 22 -14.31 19.01 4.18
CA ILE A 22 -14.02 17.67 3.66
C ILE A 22 -15.13 16.75 4.16
N GLU A 23 -16.26 16.75 3.45
CA GLU A 23 -17.46 15.98 3.82
C GLU A 23 -17.22 14.46 3.83
N ASN A 24 -16.24 13.94 3.07
CA ASN A 24 -16.01 12.50 2.97
C ASN A 24 -14.52 12.10 3.07
N PRO A 25 -14.09 11.41 4.14
CA PRO A 25 -12.72 10.91 4.29
C PRO A 25 -12.33 9.84 3.26
N VAL A 26 -13.31 9.16 2.64
CA VAL A 26 -13.08 8.17 1.58
C VAL A 26 -12.60 8.84 0.30
N GLU A 27 -13.20 9.97 -0.08
CA GLU A 27 -12.81 10.71 -1.29
C GLU A 27 -11.38 11.25 -1.21
N LEU A 28 -10.93 11.67 -0.03
CA LEU A 28 -9.53 12.05 0.20
C LEU A 28 -8.58 10.88 -0.01
N LEU A 29 -8.93 9.69 0.49
CA LEU A 29 -8.12 8.49 0.32
C LEU A 29 -8.06 8.07 -1.15
N ASP A 30 -9.16 8.22 -1.89
CA ASP A 30 -9.19 7.98 -3.33
C ASP A 30 -8.33 8.99 -4.11
N GLN A 31 -8.35 10.27 -3.74
CA GLN A 31 -7.45 11.26 -4.34
C GLN A 31 -5.99 10.93 -4.06
N LYS A 32 -5.67 10.59 -2.80
CA LYS A 32 -4.31 10.19 -2.43
C LYS A 32 -3.86 8.95 -3.20
N LEU A 33 -4.74 7.96 -3.39
CA LEU A 33 -4.44 6.75 -4.16
C LEU A 33 -4.13 7.10 -5.62
N ARG A 34 -4.93 7.98 -6.26
CA ARG A 34 -4.68 8.47 -7.61
C ARG A 34 -3.33 9.16 -7.73
N ASP A 35 -2.99 10.05 -6.80
CA ASP A 35 -1.71 10.76 -6.79
C ASP A 35 -0.52 9.79 -6.63
N MET A 36 -0.65 8.79 -5.76
CA MET A 36 0.38 7.75 -5.56
C MET A 36 0.55 6.87 -6.80
N GLU A 37 -0.54 6.47 -7.45
CA GLU A 37 -0.50 5.70 -8.71
C GLU A 37 0.11 6.51 -9.87
N GLU A 38 -0.19 7.80 -9.96
CA GLU A 38 0.43 8.69 -10.95
C GLU A 38 1.94 8.81 -10.71
N GLN A 39 2.36 9.01 -9.46
CA GLN A 39 3.77 9.06 -9.07
C GLN A 39 4.48 7.73 -9.36
N PHE A 40 3.84 6.60 -9.08
CA PHE A 40 4.38 5.28 -9.39
C PHE A 40 4.60 5.10 -10.88
N ASN A 41 3.64 5.49 -11.71
CA ASN A 41 3.78 5.42 -13.17
C ASN A 41 4.91 6.33 -13.68
N LYS A 42 5.02 7.57 -13.18
CA LYS A 42 6.13 8.48 -13.52
C LYS A 42 7.48 7.92 -13.09
N ALA A 43 7.57 7.38 -11.88
CA ALA A 43 8.78 6.75 -11.37
C ALA A 43 9.17 5.54 -12.22
N LYS A 44 8.21 4.69 -12.60
CA LYS A 44 8.44 3.52 -13.47
C LYS A 44 9.01 3.90 -14.83
N LEU A 45 8.48 4.95 -15.47
CA LEU A 45 9.00 5.48 -16.73
C LEU A 45 10.43 6.01 -16.59
N SER A 46 10.71 6.77 -15.53
CA SER A 46 12.06 7.28 -15.24
C SER A 46 13.06 6.14 -14.97
N SER A 47 12.64 5.12 -14.22
CA SER A 47 13.45 3.92 -13.97
C SER A 47 13.73 3.13 -15.24
N ALA A 48 12.78 3.05 -16.17
CA ALA A 48 13.00 2.38 -17.46
C ALA A 48 14.12 3.05 -18.27
N GLN A 49 14.21 4.39 -18.24
CA GLN A 49 15.29 5.12 -18.90
C GLN A 49 16.67 4.77 -18.31
N ILE A 50 16.77 4.67 -16.98
CA ILE A 50 18.02 4.33 -16.28
C ILE A 50 18.41 2.88 -16.53
N LEU A 51 17.45 1.95 -16.47
CA LEU A 51 17.65 0.55 -16.83
C LEU A 51 18.11 0.39 -18.29
N GLY A 52 17.55 1.19 -19.21
CA GLY A 52 18.00 1.25 -20.60
C GLY A 52 19.46 1.68 -20.72
N ASN A 53 19.87 2.71 -19.97
CA ASN A 53 21.26 3.16 -19.94
C ASN A 53 22.21 2.08 -19.37
N VAL A 54 21.79 1.36 -18.32
CA VAL A 54 22.56 0.22 -17.78
C VAL A 54 22.78 -0.83 -18.86
N TYR A 55 21.73 -1.21 -19.59
CA TYR A 55 21.83 -2.19 -20.69
C TYR A 55 22.74 -1.72 -21.83
N GLU A 56 22.66 -0.44 -22.21
CA GLU A 56 23.57 0.12 -23.22
C GLU A 56 25.03 0.10 -22.76
N LEU A 57 25.29 0.47 -21.51
CA LEU A 57 26.64 0.46 -20.92
C LEU A 57 27.18 -0.96 -20.84
N GLU A 58 26.37 -1.93 -20.44
CA GLU A 58 26.71 -3.35 -20.42
C GLU A 58 27.11 -3.84 -21.81
N LYS A 59 26.30 -3.54 -22.82
CA LYS A 59 26.60 -3.88 -24.22
C LYS A 59 27.91 -3.25 -24.70
N LYS A 60 28.14 -1.96 -24.39
CA LYS A 60 29.39 -1.26 -24.75
C LYS A 60 30.60 -1.88 -24.04
N LEU A 61 30.45 -2.26 -22.78
CA LEU A 61 31.47 -2.92 -21.98
C LEU A 61 31.84 -4.29 -22.56
N ASP A 62 30.85 -5.11 -22.89
CA ASP A 62 31.06 -6.44 -23.48
C ASP A 62 31.76 -6.36 -24.85
N LEU A 63 31.38 -5.38 -25.68
CA LEU A 63 32.06 -5.14 -26.95
C LEU A 63 33.52 -4.73 -26.74
N ALA A 64 33.79 -3.82 -25.79
CA ALA A 64 35.15 -3.40 -25.49
C ALA A 64 36.00 -4.56 -24.91
N LYS A 65 35.42 -5.42 -24.07
CA LYS A 65 36.08 -6.63 -23.56
C LYS A 65 36.48 -7.58 -24.69
N LYS A 66 35.56 -7.86 -25.61
CA LYS A 66 35.85 -8.68 -26.81
C LYS A 66 36.95 -8.06 -27.68
N GLU A 67 36.90 -6.75 -27.87
CA GLU A 67 37.93 -6.02 -28.63
C GLU A 67 39.31 -6.13 -27.96
N SER A 68 39.39 -6.01 -26.63
CA SER A 68 40.64 -6.21 -25.88
C SER A 68 41.17 -7.64 -26.00
N GLU A 69 40.30 -8.65 -25.89
CA GLU A 69 40.67 -10.06 -26.10
C GLU A 69 41.20 -10.32 -27.51
N ASP A 70 40.62 -9.69 -28.54
CA ASP A 70 41.07 -9.83 -29.91
C ASP A 70 42.43 -9.15 -30.14
N TYR A 71 42.68 -8.00 -29.50
CA TYR A 71 44.02 -7.42 -29.50
C TYR A 71 45.03 -8.30 -28.76
N ASP A 72 44.65 -8.95 -27.65
CA ASP A 72 45.50 -9.90 -26.93
C ASP A 72 45.90 -11.10 -27.81
N LYS A 73 44.94 -11.67 -28.55
CA LYS A 73 45.21 -12.73 -29.54
C LYS A 73 46.16 -12.25 -30.63
N LYS A 74 45.97 -11.03 -31.14
CA LYS A 74 46.85 -10.43 -32.17
C LYS A 74 48.28 -10.22 -31.66
N VAL A 75 48.44 -9.79 -30.40
CA VAL A 75 49.75 -9.66 -29.75
C VAL A 75 50.45 -11.02 -29.69
N LYS A 76 49.77 -12.04 -29.17
CA LYS A 76 50.30 -13.42 -29.08
C LYS A 76 50.70 -13.98 -30.44
N LEU A 77 49.86 -13.78 -31.47
CA LEU A 77 50.13 -14.22 -32.82
C LEU A 77 51.35 -13.50 -33.43
N ALA A 78 51.45 -12.19 -33.28
CA ALA A 78 52.59 -11.42 -33.80
C ALA A 78 53.92 -11.83 -33.14
N LEU A 79 53.91 -12.05 -31.82
CA LEU A 79 55.07 -12.57 -31.08
C LEU A 79 55.46 -13.98 -31.52
N SER A 80 54.48 -14.88 -31.72
CA SER A 80 54.75 -16.24 -32.20
C SER A 80 55.42 -16.30 -33.58
N LYS A 81 55.24 -15.24 -34.38
CA LYS A 81 55.83 -15.08 -35.71
C LYS A 81 57.09 -14.21 -35.73
N GLY A 82 57.57 -13.75 -34.58
CA GLY A 82 58.76 -12.89 -34.45
C GLY A 82 58.55 -11.44 -34.90
N TYR A 83 57.31 -10.98 -35.12
CA TYR A 83 57.01 -9.60 -35.52
C TYR A 83 56.81 -8.70 -34.30
N GLU A 84 57.89 -8.34 -33.63
CA GLU A 84 57.85 -7.55 -32.38
C GLU A 84 57.20 -6.18 -32.53
N ASP A 85 57.49 -5.44 -33.61
CA ASP A 85 56.91 -4.11 -33.82
C ASP A 85 55.40 -4.16 -34.02
N LEU A 86 54.91 -5.22 -34.69
CA LEU A 86 53.48 -5.45 -34.86
C LEU A 86 52.82 -5.81 -33.53
N ALA A 87 53.48 -6.63 -32.70
CA ALA A 87 53.02 -6.95 -31.36
C ALA A 87 52.93 -5.71 -30.46
N LYS A 88 53.93 -4.83 -30.50
CA LYS A 88 53.93 -3.56 -29.73
C LYS A 88 52.77 -2.65 -30.13
N ARG A 89 52.47 -2.53 -31.42
CA ARG A 89 51.32 -1.73 -31.91
C ARG A 89 49.98 -2.33 -31.46
N ALA A 90 49.81 -3.65 -31.55
CA ALA A 90 48.61 -4.33 -31.08
C ALA A 90 48.44 -4.19 -29.56
N LEU A 91 49.54 -4.28 -28.80
CA LEU A 91 49.54 -4.11 -27.35
C LEU A 91 49.16 -2.68 -26.94
N ALA A 92 49.65 -1.66 -27.67
CA ALA A 92 49.24 -0.28 -27.42
C ALA A 92 47.73 -0.10 -27.57
N LYS A 93 47.13 -0.73 -28.59
CA LYS A 93 45.66 -0.72 -28.80
C LYS A 93 44.90 -1.50 -27.73
N LYS A 94 45.44 -2.63 -27.26
CA LYS A 94 44.88 -3.34 -26.11
C LYS A 94 44.86 -2.45 -24.87
N ILE A 95 45.96 -1.78 -24.55
CA ILE A 95 46.07 -0.90 -23.37
C ILE A 95 45.06 0.27 -23.46
N GLU A 96 44.89 0.86 -24.65
CA GLU A 96 43.87 1.90 -24.90
C GLU A 96 42.45 1.35 -24.65
N THR A 97 42.17 0.15 -25.14
CA THR A 97 40.88 -0.53 -24.95
C THR A 97 40.64 -0.89 -23.48
N ASP A 98 41.65 -1.37 -22.76
CA ASP A 98 41.56 -1.71 -21.34
C ASP A 98 41.24 -0.46 -20.48
N LYS A 99 41.83 0.70 -20.81
CA LYS A 99 41.47 1.97 -20.16
C LYS A 99 40.00 2.34 -20.40
N LYS A 100 39.50 2.13 -21.63
CA LYS A 100 38.10 2.34 -21.98
C LYS A 100 37.19 1.38 -21.21
N ILE A 101 37.57 0.11 -21.06
CA ILE A 101 36.82 -0.86 -20.23
C ILE A 101 36.71 -0.36 -18.80
N THR A 102 37.80 0.09 -18.18
CA THR A 102 37.75 0.61 -16.79
C THR A 102 36.80 1.79 -16.64
N SER A 103 36.82 2.73 -17.60
CA SER A 103 35.91 3.88 -17.59
C SER A 103 34.44 3.48 -17.79
N LEU A 104 34.16 2.54 -18.70
CA LEU A 104 32.82 2.00 -18.92
C LEU A 104 32.33 1.20 -17.72
N GLN A 105 33.19 0.43 -17.07
CA GLN A 105 32.86 -0.35 -15.87
C GLN A 105 32.42 0.57 -14.73
N ALA A 106 33.19 1.62 -14.43
CA ALA A 106 32.80 2.60 -13.42
C ALA A 106 31.45 3.27 -13.72
N SER A 107 31.18 3.57 -15.00
CA SER A 107 29.91 4.15 -15.44
C SER A 107 28.74 3.17 -15.30
N TYR A 108 28.96 1.90 -15.65
CA TYR A 108 28.00 0.81 -15.50
C TYR A 108 27.67 0.58 -14.02
N ASP A 109 28.67 0.47 -13.16
CA ASP A 109 28.49 0.20 -11.73
C ASP A 109 27.69 1.32 -11.05
N ASN A 110 27.98 2.58 -11.38
CA ASN A 110 27.21 3.73 -10.88
C ASN A 110 25.76 3.69 -11.38
N SER A 111 25.54 3.48 -12.68
CA SER A 111 24.19 3.41 -13.25
C SER A 111 23.39 2.24 -12.69
N LYS A 112 24.05 1.11 -12.43
CA LYS A 112 23.44 -0.08 -11.84
C LYS A 112 23.01 0.16 -10.40
N ALA A 113 23.87 0.77 -9.58
CA ALA A 113 23.51 1.14 -8.21
C ALA A 113 22.32 2.10 -8.15
N GLN A 114 22.23 3.06 -9.08
CA GLN A 114 21.07 3.93 -9.22
C GLN A 114 19.81 3.14 -9.63
N ALA A 115 19.92 2.23 -10.59
CA ALA A 115 18.81 1.39 -11.03
C ALA A 115 18.28 0.50 -9.89
N ASP A 116 19.18 -0.10 -9.10
CA ASP A 116 18.82 -0.95 -7.97
C ASP A 116 18.10 -0.15 -6.87
N THR A 117 18.59 1.07 -6.58
CA THR A 117 17.93 1.99 -5.63
C THR A 117 16.51 2.33 -6.08
N LEU A 118 16.34 2.64 -7.38
CA LEU A 118 15.02 2.95 -7.93
C LEU A 118 14.08 1.75 -7.91
N LYS A 119 14.59 0.54 -8.16
CA LYS A 119 13.80 -0.69 -8.09
C LYS A 119 13.28 -0.93 -6.67
N THR A 120 14.11 -0.71 -5.66
CA THR A 120 13.69 -0.79 -4.25
C THR A 120 12.62 0.26 -3.94
N ASN A 121 12.85 1.52 -4.29
CA ASN A 121 11.89 2.59 -4.05
C ASN A 121 10.54 2.35 -4.74
N LEU A 122 10.54 1.80 -5.95
CA LEU A 122 9.31 1.42 -6.66
C LEU A 122 8.54 0.33 -5.92
N ARG A 123 9.25 -0.68 -5.38
CA ARG A 123 8.63 -1.74 -4.59
C ARG A 123 8.00 -1.18 -3.31
N ASP A 124 8.71 -0.30 -2.61
CA ASP A 124 8.20 0.33 -1.40
C ASP A 124 6.95 1.18 -1.70
N LEU A 125 6.95 1.92 -2.81
CA LEU A 125 5.78 2.69 -3.24
C LEU A 125 4.59 1.79 -3.61
N GLU A 126 4.82 0.66 -4.25
CA GLU A 126 3.79 -0.34 -4.56
C GLU A 126 3.18 -0.95 -3.28
N GLU A 127 4.01 -1.26 -2.29
CA GLU A 127 3.55 -1.72 -0.98
C GLU A 127 2.70 -0.66 -0.27
N GLU A 128 3.12 0.61 -0.28
CA GLU A 128 2.36 1.71 0.32
C GLU A 128 1.04 2.01 -0.41
N ILE A 129 1.01 1.89 -1.74
CA ILE A 129 -0.24 1.97 -2.53
C ILE A 129 -1.20 0.88 -2.09
N THR A 130 -0.70 -0.35 -1.93
CA THR A 130 -1.52 -1.50 -1.52
C THR A 130 -2.08 -1.31 -0.11
N LYS A 131 -1.25 -0.87 0.84
CA LYS A 131 -1.71 -0.55 2.21
C LYS A 131 -2.76 0.56 2.20
N THR A 132 -2.54 1.62 1.42
CA THR A 132 -3.47 2.75 1.32
C THR A 132 -4.80 2.31 0.72
N ARG A 133 -4.79 1.43 -0.29
CA ARG A 133 -5.99 0.86 -0.90
C ARG A 133 -6.81 0.05 0.11
N ASN A 134 -6.15 -0.86 0.85
CA ASN A 134 -6.81 -1.65 1.89
C ASN A 134 -7.42 -0.77 2.99
N TYR A 135 -6.68 0.26 3.43
CA TYR A 135 -7.18 1.21 4.42
C TYR A 135 -8.38 2.01 3.90
N ARG A 136 -8.38 2.40 2.62
CA ARG A 136 -9.50 3.06 1.97
C ARG A 136 -10.73 2.17 1.92
N ASP A 137 -10.58 0.91 1.54
CA ASP A 137 -11.69 -0.05 1.47
C ASP A 137 -12.31 -0.27 2.86
N GLU A 138 -11.47 -0.40 3.90
CA GLU A 138 -11.93 -0.50 5.29
C GLU A 138 -12.63 0.79 5.76
N ALA A 139 -12.06 1.96 5.46
CA ALA A 139 -12.64 3.25 5.82
C ALA A 139 -13.99 3.47 5.13
N ALA A 140 -14.12 3.09 3.86
CA ALA A 140 -15.37 3.16 3.09
C ALA A 140 -16.47 2.30 3.74
N ALA A 141 -16.16 1.04 4.05
CA ALA A 141 -17.11 0.14 4.71
C ALA A 141 -17.56 0.68 6.08
N ARG A 142 -16.64 1.25 6.87
CA ARG A 142 -16.96 1.87 8.17
C ARG A 142 -17.81 3.14 8.00
N TYR A 143 -17.52 3.95 6.99
CA TYR A 143 -18.27 5.18 6.69
C TYR A 143 -19.70 4.86 6.24
N GLU A 144 -19.89 3.90 5.33
CA GLU A 144 -21.23 3.44 4.90
C GLU A 144 -22.07 2.92 6.07
N ASN A 145 -21.47 2.13 6.98
CA ASN A 145 -22.15 1.65 8.19
C ASN A 145 -22.53 2.78 9.14
N ALA A 146 -21.67 3.77 9.31
CA ALA A 146 -21.94 4.95 10.14
C ALA A 146 -23.06 5.81 9.55
N GLU A 147 -23.05 6.07 8.24
CA GLU A 147 -24.12 6.79 7.53
C GLU A 147 -25.45 6.04 7.60
N ALA A 148 -25.45 4.72 7.39
CA ALA A 148 -26.66 3.89 7.52
C ALA A 148 -27.23 3.96 8.95
N THR A 149 -26.37 3.88 9.96
CA THR A 149 -26.77 4.01 11.37
C THR A 149 -27.34 5.40 11.68
N GLN A 150 -26.70 6.46 11.17
CA GLN A 150 -27.18 7.83 11.33
C GLN A 150 -28.55 8.00 10.65
N LYS A 151 -28.71 7.53 9.41
CA LYS A 151 -29.96 7.63 8.65
C LYS A 151 -31.10 6.84 9.30
N VAL A 152 -30.83 5.65 9.85
CA VAL A 152 -31.81 4.89 10.64
C VAL A 152 -32.20 5.65 11.91
N ASN A 153 -31.23 6.25 12.61
CA ASN A 153 -31.51 7.07 13.80
C ASN A 153 -32.31 8.35 13.46
N GLU A 154 -32.02 8.99 12.34
CA GLU A 154 -32.77 10.14 11.82
C GLU A 154 -34.19 9.74 11.44
N VAL A 155 -34.39 8.65 10.68
CA VAL A 155 -35.73 8.13 10.34
C VAL A 155 -36.49 7.69 11.59
N LEU A 156 -35.85 7.06 12.58
CA LEU A 156 -36.49 6.74 13.87
C LEU A 156 -36.86 7.99 14.66
N THR A 157 -36.08 9.06 14.53
CA THR A 157 -36.37 10.36 15.15
C THR A 157 -37.50 11.07 14.41
N ASP A 158 -37.53 11.01 13.08
CA ASP A 158 -38.54 11.62 12.21
C ASP A 158 -39.90 10.88 12.23
N VAL A 159 -39.86 9.56 12.38
CA VAL A 159 -41.05 8.72 12.61
C VAL A 159 -41.59 8.96 14.03
N LYS A 160 -40.71 9.28 15.00
CA LYS A 160 -41.14 9.72 16.35
C LYS A 160 -41.67 11.17 16.39
N THR A 161 -41.30 12.05 15.46
CA THR A 161 -41.82 13.43 15.38
C THR A 161 -43.08 13.56 14.52
N LYS A 162 -43.45 12.56 13.70
CA LYS A 162 -44.71 12.54 12.92
C LYS A 162 -45.92 11.89 13.59
N SER A 163 -45.88 11.64 14.90
CA SER A 163 -47.07 11.30 15.70
C SER A 163 -47.29 12.31 16.84
N ASN A 164 -48.03 13.37 16.50
CA ASN A 164 -48.85 14.31 17.30
C ASN A 164 -48.26 15.14 18.47
N SER A 165 -48.39 16.47 18.28
CA SER A 165 -48.75 17.55 19.22
C SER A 165 -48.00 17.70 20.56
N ILE A 166 -47.14 18.72 20.57
CA ILE A 166 -46.76 19.69 21.62
C ILE A 166 -47.38 19.47 23.02
N GLN A 167 -46.52 19.35 24.06
CA GLN A 167 -46.62 20.11 25.32
C GLN A 167 -45.38 19.91 26.23
N ILE A 168 -45.04 20.98 26.95
CA ILE A 168 -43.70 21.38 27.43
C ILE A 168 -43.24 20.66 28.73
N ASP A 169 -44.07 19.85 29.39
CA ASP A 169 -43.71 19.08 30.62
C ASP A 169 -42.78 17.87 30.39
N SER A 170 -42.35 17.63 29.15
CA SER A 170 -41.48 16.53 28.75
C SER A 170 -39.99 16.82 28.94
N ILE A 171 -39.60 18.09 29.11
CA ILE A 171 -38.19 18.50 29.08
C ILE A 171 -37.52 18.23 30.44
N GLU A 172 -38.21 18.53 31.54
CA GLU A 172 -37.70 18.39 32.91
C GLU A 172 -37.53 16.91 33.32
N ARG A 173 -38.46 16.05 32.89
CA ARG A 173 -38.35 14.59 33.06
C ARG A 173 -37.28 13.94 32.17
N LYS A 174 -36.90 14.55 31.05
CA LYS A 174 -35.86 14.03 30.12
C LYS A 174 -34.44 14.21 30.67
N ILE A 175 -34.20 15.25 31.48
CA ILE A 175 -32.90 15.45 32.15
C ILE A 175 -32.69 14.38 33.22
N GLN A 176 -33.72 14.14 34.06
CA GLN A 176 -33.66 13.14 35.14
C GLN A 176 -33.56 11.68 34.61
N ARG A 177 -34.19 11.37 33.46
CA ARG A 177 -34.07 10.04 32.82
C ARG A 177 -32.71 9.81 32.12
N LYS A 178 -32.08 10.86 31.59
CA LYS A 178 -30.74 10.72 30.95
C LYS A 178 -29.66 10.33 31.97
N GLU A 179 -29.74 10.84 33.19
CA GLU A 179 -28.81 10.48 34.28
C GLU A 179 -28.97 9.02 34.73
N SER A 180 -30.19 8.45 34.66
CA SER A 180 -30.43 7.04 34.96
C SER A 180 -30.11 6.08 33.82
N LEU A 181 -30.28 6.49 32.54
CA LEU A 181 -29.97 5.65 31.36
C LEU A 181 -28.46 5.42 31.18
N ALA A 182 -27.64 6.41 31.54
CA ALA A 182 -26.18 6.30 31.50
C ALA A 182 -25.63 5.27 32.51
N LYS A 183 -26.32 5.02 33.63
CA LYS A 183 -25.98 3.95 34.59
C LYS A 183 -26.48 2.58 34.13
N GLY A 184 -27.67 2.49 33.51
CA GLY A 184 -28.24 1.19 33.07
C GLY A 184 -27.56 0.56 31.84
N LEU A 185 -27.00 1.35 30.91
CA LEU A 185 -26.30 0.82 29.72
C LEU A 185 -24.90 0.29 30.01
N GLY A 186 -24.34 0.56 31.20
CA GLY A 186 -23.12 -0.08 31.70
C GLY A 186 -23.36 -1.48 32.27
N GLU A 187 -24.52 -1.72 32.90
CA GLU A 187 -24.87 -3.01 33.52
C GLU A 187 -25.44 -4.06 32.53
N LEU A 188 -25.79 -3.66 31.29
CA LEU A 188 -26.29 -4.57 30.24
C LEU A 188 -25.18 -5.12 29.31
N ARG A 189 -23.90 -4.84 29.60
CA ARG A 189 -22.75 -5.43 28.89
C ARG A 189 -22.07 -6.56 29.67
N ASP A 190 -22.50 -6.86 30.90
CA ASP A 190 -21.94 -7.89 31.78
C ASP A 190 -22.89 -9.10 32.02
N LEU A 191 -23.92 -9.29 31.19
CA LEU A 191 -24.74 -10.52 31.23
C LEU A 191 -24.97 -11.09 29.81
N ASP A 192 -24.46 -12.31 29.67
CA ASP A 192 -24.78 -13.36 28.69
C ASP A 192 -23.95 -13.46 27.40
N ASP A 193 -22.62 -13.54 27.59
CA ASP A 193 -21.81 -14.62 26.99
C ASP A 193 -21.63 -15.73 28.05
N PHE A 194 -22.39 -16.82 27.92
CA PHE A 194 -22.23 -18.04 28.73
C PHE A 194 -22.61 -19.29 27.91
N ASP A 195 -21.91 -19.47 26.79
CA ASP A 195 -21.90 -20.68 25.94
C ASP A 195 -21.38 -21.96 26.65
N SER A 196 -21.44 -22.08 28.00
CA SER A 196 -20.71 -23.12 28.73
C SER A 196 -21.47 -23.96 29.76
N GLU A 197 -22.79 -23.81 29.91
CA GLU A 197 -23.50 -24.58 30.94
C GLU A 197 -24.76 -25.30 30.43
N PHE A 198 -24.54 -26.57 30.03
CA PHE A 198 -25.48 -27.71 29.94
C PHE A 198 -26.29 -27.81 28.63
N GLU A 199 -25.93 -28.53 27.56
CA GLU A 199 -25.12 -29.75 27.37
C GLU A 199 -25.38 -30.90 28.37
N LYS A 200 -26.47 -30.85 29.16
CA LYS A 200 -26.74 -31.84 30.22
C LYS A 200 -28.21 -32.21 30.48
N LEU A 201 -29.13 -31.96 29.55
CA LEU A 201 -30.45 -32.61 29.56
C LEU A 201 -30.80 -33.15 28.18
N ASP A 202 -30.03 -34.17 27.81
CA ASP A 202 -30.37 -35.19 26.83
C ASP A 202 -31.57 -36.03 27.33
N GLN A 203 -32.35 -36.55 26.38
CA GLN A 203 -33.44 -37.53 26.49
C GLN A 203 -34.74 -37.14 27.21
N VAL A 204 -35.73 -36.67 26.43
CA VAL A 204 -37.08 -37.26 26.50
C VAL A 204 -37.57 -37.58 25.10
N ASP A 205 -37.87 -38.86 24.94
CA ASP A 205 -38.22 -39.63 23.75
C ASP A 205 -39.54 -39.16 23.11
N LEU A 206 -39.45 -38.61 21.90
CA LEU A 206 -40.58 -38.15 21.08
C LEU A 206 -41.39 -39.31 20.45
N ASP A 207 -40.95 -40.56 20.56
CA ASP A 207 -41.69 -41.74 20.07
C ASP A 207 -42.71 -42.28 21.08
N ALA A 208 -42.70 -41.83 22.35
CA ALA A 208 -43.65 -42.28 23.39
C ALA A 208 -44.99 -41.51 23.40
N GLU A 209 -45.03 -40.26 22.93
CA GLU A 209 -46.27 -39.44 22.94
C GLU A 209 -47.16 -39.66 21.71
N LEU A 210 -46.64 -40.17 20.59
CA LEU A 210 -47.43 -40.40 19.38
C LEU A 210 -48.33 -41.66 19.46
N SER A 211 -48.06 -42.58 20.38
CA SER A 211 -48.83 -43.81 20.60
C SER A 211 -50.11 -43.64 21.44
N LYS A 212 -50.36 -42.47 22.03
CA LYS A 212 -51.56 -42.23 22.87
C LYS A 212 -52.79 -41.69 22.12
N TYR A 213 -52.69 -41.37 20.84
CA TYR A 213 -53.83 -40.84 20.06
C TYR A 213 -54.18 -41.64 18.82
N LYS A 214 -53.65 -42.86 18.66
CA LYS A 214 -53.93 -43.69 17.47
C LYS A 214 -54.58 -45.05 17.72
N ASN A 215 -55.07 -45.36 18.91
CA ASN A 215 -56.08 -46.41 19.13
C ASN A 215 -56.78 -46.27 20.49
N SER A 216 -58.12 -46.24 20.44
CA SER A 216 -59.13 -46.22 21.51
C SER A 216 -59.64 -44.86 22.00
#